data_AF-A0A7Y5F2E6-F1
#
_entry.id   AF-A0A7Y5F2E6-F1
#
_cell.length_a   1.000
_cell.length_b   1.000
_cell.length_c   1.000
_cell.angle_alpha   90.00
_cell.angle_beta   90.00
_cell.angle_gamma   90.00
#
_symmetry.space_group_name_H-M   'P 1'
#
loop_
_entity.id
_entity.type
_entity.pdbx_description
1 polymer ?
#
loop_
_entity_poly.entity_id
_entity_poly.type
_entity_poly.pdbx_seq_one_letter_code
_entity_poly.pdbx_strand_id
1 'polypeptide(L)'
;SWLEGAIQCPITNADRIHPEWQDLKVGDPVEMCPNGMPPAYEVAQIHPNYAIVMGHKENGAWVDLWQFVILPQADGSSRLILRTRTMMVGGIWSIIHPGVFVMEYGLLHGVQARAEAMSESATSAAFHPFAKMSRRLPSESFITKARPPQGWSASSS
;
A
#
# COMPACT_ATOMS: atom_id res chain seq x y z
N SER A 1 13.50 8.79 -33.44
CA SER A 1 12.99 7.40 -33.30
C SER A 1 12.02 7.38 -32.12
N TRP A 2 10.90 6.65 -32.14
CA TRP A 2 9.94 6.60 -31.00
C TRP A 2 10.61 6.29 -29.64
N LEU A 3 11.75 5.60 -29.69
CA LEU A 3 12.63 5.30 -28.57
C LEU A 3 13.17 6.55 -27.84
N GLU A 4 13.39 7.68 -28.52
CA GLU A 4 13.85 8.93 -27.91
C GLU A 4 12.74 9.65 -27.12
N GLY A 5 11.46 9.41 -27.44
CA GLY A 5 10.32 9.98 -26.71
C GLY A 5 10.03 9.28 -25.39
N ALA A 6 10.31 7.98 -25.29
CA ALA A 6 10.19 7.20 -24.06
C ALA A 6 11.24 7.60 -23.00
N ILE A 7 12.37 8.20 -23.42
CA ILE A 7 13.43 8.70 -22.53
C ILE A 7 12.95 9.89 -21.69
N GLN A 8 11.89 10.60 -22.11
CA GLN A 8 11.33 11.74 -21.39
C GLN A 8 10.12 11.37 -20.50
N CYS A 9 9.96 10.10 -20.13
CA CYS A 9 8.97 9.69 -19.13
C CYS A 9 9.70 9.30 -17.82
N PRO A 10 9.98 10.26 -16.93
CA PRO A 10 10.47 9.94 -15.59
C PRO A 10 9.32 9.30 -14.80
N ILE A 11 9.21 7.98 -14.89
CA ILE A 11 8.26 7.19 -14.10
C ILE A 11 8.69 7.32 -12.63
N THR A 12 7.94 8.11 -11.88
CA THR A 12 8.15 8.27 -10.43
C THR A 12 7.16 7.37 -9.72
N ASN A 13 7.67 6.37 -9.00
CA ASN A 13 6.82 5.51 -8.19
C ASN A 13 6.24 6.30 -7.02
N ALA A 14 4.95 6.10 -6.75
CA ALA A 14 4.33 6.61 -5.54
C ALA A 14 4.84 5.84 -4.31
N ASP A 15 5.22 6.58 -3.28
CA ASP A 15 5.70 6.05 -2.00
C ASP A 15 4.61 6.03 -0.91
N ARG A 16 3.47 6.66 -1.19
CA ARG A 16 2.31 6.76 -0.30
C ARG A 16 1.00 6.69 -1.06
N ILE A 17 -0.11 6.57 -0.32
CA ILE A 17 -1.44 6.76 -0.87
C ILE A 17 -1.68 8.26 -1.10
N HIS A 18 -2.01 8.61 -2.33
CA HIS A 18 -2.35 9.97 -2.76
C HIS A 18 -3.88 10.16 -2.71
N PRO A 19 -4.41 10.99 -1.79
CA PRO A 19 -5.86 11.26 -1.69
C PRO A 19 -6.47 11.76 -3.00
N GLU A 20 -5.70 12.52 -3.78
CA GLU A 20 -6.09 13.07 -5.07
C GLU A 20 -6.37 12.00 -6.14
N TRP A 21 -5.86 10.78 -5.98
CA TRP A 21 -6.09 9.67 -6.91
C TRP A 21 -7.21 8.72 -6.46
N GLN A 22 -7.83 8.96 -5.30
CA GLN A 22 -8.80 8.02 -4.72
C GLN A 22 -10.23 8.19 -5.25
N ASP A 23 -10.57 9.32 -5.87
CA ASP A 23 -11.89 9.56 -6.48
C ASP A 23 -11.92 9.15 -7.97
N LEU A 24 -11.40 7.96 -8.26
CA LEU A 24 -11.33 7.42 -9.62
C LEU A 24 -12.69 6.84 -10.04
N LYS A 25 -13.15 7.17 -11.25
CA LYS A 25 -14.45 6.76 -11.81
C LYS A 25 -14.28 6.00 -13.12
N VAL A 26 -15.31 5.25 -13.47
CA VAL A 26 -15.40 4.60 -14.78
C VAL A 26 -15.45 5.68 -15.87
N GLY A 27 -14.62 5.52 -16.89
CA GLY A 27 -14.42 6.47 -17.98
C GLY A 27 -13.27 7.46 -17.76
N ASP A 28 -12.69 7.53 -16.56
CA ASP A 28 -11.59 8.43 -16.28
C ASP A 28 -10.31 8.00 -17.02
N PRO A 29 -9.48 8.96 -17.47
CA PRO A 29 -8.18 8.68 -18.05
C PRO A 29 -7.15 8.38 -16.95
N VAL A 30 -6.31 7.37 -17.20
CA VAL A 30 -5.16 6.99 -16.37
C VAL A 30 -3.90 7.21 -17.23
N GLU A 31 -3.26 8.35 -17.01
CA GLU A 31 -2.03 8.72 -17.70
C GLU A 31 -0.83 7.97 -17.12
N MET A 32 -0.05 7.31 -17.98
CA MET A 32 1.19 6.64 -17.55
C MET A 32 2.41 7.55 -17.59
N CYS A 33 2.39 8.58 -18.46
CA CYS A 33 3.50 9.49 -18.65
C CYS A 33 2.98 10.93 -18.78
N PRO A 34 3.66 11.93 -18.18
CA PRO A 34 3.24 13.33 -18.22
C PRO A 34 3.18 13.93 -19.64
N ASN A 35 3.87 13.31 -20.60
CA ASN A 35 3.90 13.73 -22.00
C ASN A 35 2.73 13.14 -22.82
N GLY A 36 1.80 12.41 -22.20
CA GLY A 36 0.65 11.77 -22.86
C GLY A 36 1.04 10.60 -23.78
N MET A 37 2.26 10.08 -23.68
CA MET A 37 2.77 8.96 -24.47
C MET A 37 3.35 7.88 -23.54
N PRO A 38 2.77 6.68 -23.48
CA PRO A 38 1.66 6.17 -24.29
C PRO A 38 0.31 6.85 -23.99
N PRO A 39 -0.71 6.71 -24.88
CA PRO A 39 -2.05 7.18 -24.62
C PRO A 39 -2.55 6.76 -23.23
N ALA A 40 -3.41 7.60 -22.64
CA ALA A 40 -4.00 7.28 -21.36
C ALA A 40 -4.91 6.04 -21.46
N TYR A 41 -4.83 5.18 -20.46
CA TYR A 41 -5.78 4.08 -20.32
C TYR A 41 -7.12 4.64 -19.85
N GLU A 42 -8.23 4.11 -20.34
CA GLU A 42 -9.55 4.45 -19.85
C GLU A 42 -9.96 3.44 -18.76
N VAL A 43 -10.47 3.91 -17.62
CA VAL A 43 -11.06 3.03 -16.60
C VAL A 43 -12.32 2.39 -17.15
N ALA A 44 -12.28 1.08 -17.37
CA ALA A 44 -13.40 0.30 -17.89
C ALA A 44 -14.38 -0.11 -16.79
N GLN A 45 -13.88 -0.53 -15.62
CA GLN A 45 -14.70 -1.00 -14.49
C GLN A 45 -13.97 -0.79 -13.16
N ILE A 46 -14.74 -0.53 -12.11
CA ILE A 46 -14.26 -0.49 -10.73
C ILE A 46 -15.17 -1.40 -9.88
N HIS A 47 -14.55 -2.35 -9.18
CA HIS A 47 -15.16 -3.18 -8.16
C HIS A 47 -14.50 -2.84 -6.83
N PRO A 48 -15.16 -2.07 -5.95
CA PRO A 48 -14.57 -1.57 -4.71
C PRO A 48 -13.94 -2.70 -3.88
N ASN A 49 -12.70 -2.47 -3.40
CA ASN A 49 -11.92 -3.42 -2.60
C ASN A 49 -11.63 -4.77 -3.27
N TYR A 50 -11.85 -4.89 -4.59
CA TYR A 50 -11.73 -6.17 -5.29
C TYR A 50 -10.99 -6.05 -6.63
N ALA A 51 -11.39 -5.15 -7.52
CA ALA A 51 -10.75 -5.06 -8.82
C ALA A 51 -10.87 -3.68 -9.47
N ILE A 52 -9.89 -3.36 -10.31
CA ILE A 52 -9.98 -2.29 -11.30
C ILE A 52 -9.60 -2.83 -12.67
N VAL A 53 -10.38 -2.43 -13.68
CA VAL A 53 -10.16 -2.79 -15.08
C VAL A 53 -9.97 -1.50 -15.86
N MET A 54 -8.90 -1.43 -16.63
CA MET A 54 -8.57 -0.29 -17.48
C MET A 54 -8.01 -0.76 -18.82
N GLY A 55 -8.08 0.06 -19.87
CA GLY A 55 -7.71 -0.40 -21.20
C GLY A 55 -7.68 0.67 -22.27
N HIS A 56 -7.36 0.24 -23.49
CA HIS A 56 -7.46 1.05 -24.70
C HIS A 56 -8.58 0.56 -25.60
N LYS A 57 -9.25 1.51 -26.24
CA LYS A 57 -10.23 1.26 -27.29
C LYS A 57 -9.69 1.71 -28.64
N GLU A 58 -9.97 0.93 -29.67
CA GLU A 58 -9.86 1.34 -31.07
C GLU A 58 -11.22 1.16 -31.73
N ASN A 59 -11.70 2.19 -32.45
CA ASN A 59 -13.01 2.17 -33.12
C ASN A 59 -14.18 1.75 -32.21
N GLY A 60 -14.13 2.12 -30.93
CA GLY A 60 -15.15 1.78 -29.93
C GLY A 60 -15.06 0.37 -29.35
N ALA A 61 -14.09 -0.45 -29.76
CA ALA A 61 -13.86 -1.79 -29.23
C ALA A 61 -12.61 -1.85 -28.35
N TRP A 62 -12.66 -2.60 -27.25
CA TRP A 62 -11.50 -2.82 -26.38
C TRP A 62 -10.47 -3.70 -27.08
N VAL A 63 -9.26 -3.15 -27.27
CA VAL A 63 -8.14 -3.86 -27.93
C VAL A 63 -7.05 -4.25 -26.94
N ASP A 64 -6.96 -3.57 -25.81
CA ASP A 64 -6.02 -3.86 -24.73
C ASP A 64 -6.70 -3.63 -23.38
N LEU A 65 -6.59 -4.59 -22.47
CA LEU A 65 -7.25 -4.57 -21.15
C LEU A 65 -6.29 -5.07 -20.09
N TRP A 66 -6.19 -4.29 -19.02
CA TRP A 66 -5.46 -4.57 -17.79
C TRP A 66 -6.46 -4.72 -16.66
N GLN A 67 -6.34 -5.82 -15.92
CA GLN A 67 -7.20 -6.12 -14.78
C GLN A 67 -6.31 -6.34 -13.56
N PHE A 68 -6.47 -5.50 -12.55
CA PHE A 68 -5.86 -5.67 -11.24
C PHE A 68 -6.93 -6.23 -10.31
N VAL A 69 -6.73 -7.45 -9.81
CA VAL A 69 -7.69 -8.16 -8.97
C VAL A 69 -7.03 -8.55 -7.66
N ILE A 70 -7.68 -8.22 -6.55
CA ILE A 70 -7.25 -8.56 -5.19
C ILE A 70 -8.13 -9.68 -4.67
N LEU A 71 -7.49 -10.78 -4.26
CA LEU A 71 -8.16 -11.93 -3.65
C LEU A 71 -7.73 -12.05 -2.18
N PRO A 72 -8.67 -12.11 -1.22
CA PRO A 72 -8.33 -12.40 0.16
C PRO A 72 -7.82 -13.84 0.29
N GLN A 73 -6.89 -14.07 1.21
CA GLN A 73 -6.36 -15.40 1.54
C GLN A 73 -6.77 -15.80 2.96
N ALA A 74 -6.80 -17.13 3.21
CA ALA A 74 -7.24 -17.69 4.49
C ALA A 74 -6.31 -17.34 5.68
N ASP A 75 -5.05 -17.02 5.40
CA ASP A 75 -4.05 -16.57 6.38
C ASP A 75 -4.13 -15.07 6.70
N GLY A 76 -5.12 -14.37 6.16
CA GLY A 76 -5.29 -12.92 6.31
C GLY A 76 -4.46 -12.08 5.35
N SER A 77 -3.63 -12.70 4.50
CA SER A 77 -2.93 -12.00 3.42
C SER A 77 -3.85 -11.72 2.23
N SER A 78 -3.32 -11.01 1.24
CA SER A 78 -4.03 -10.71 -0.01
C SER A 78 -3.16 -11.06 -1.21
N ARG A 79 -3.77 -11.60 -2.25
CA ARG A 79 -3.12 -11.90 -3.53
C ARG A 79 -3.55 -10.89 -4.58
N LEU A 80 -2.58 -10.16 -5.13
CA LEU A 80 -2.79 -9.31 -6.30
C LEU A 80 -2.53 -10.11 -7.58
N ILE A 81 -3.48 -10.07 -8.51
CA ILE A 81 -3.39 -10.68 -9.84
C ILE A 81 -3.49 -9.57 -10.87
N LEU A 82 -2.46 -9.44 -11.71
CA LEU A 82 -2.53 -8.66 -12.94
C LEU A 82 -2.84 -9.60 -14.10
N ARG A 83 -3.94 -9.33 -14.80
CA ARG A 83 -4.32 -10.04 -16.02
C ARG A 83 -4.39 -9.06 -17.18
N THR A 84 -3.59 -9.31 -18.20
CA THR A 84 -3.63 -8.58 -19.45
C THR A 84 -4.36 -9.38 -20.52
N ARG A 85 -5.16 -8.68 -21.34
CA ARG A 85 -5.80 -9.22 -22.54
C ARG A 85 -5.57 -8.22 -23.66
N THR A 86 -4.80 -8.62 -24.66
CA THR A 86 -4.42 -7.75 -25.76
C THR A 86 -4.68 -8.42 -27.09
N MET A 87 -5.20 -7.65 -28.05
CA MET A 87 -5.36 -8.04 -29.45
C MET A 87 -4.16 -7.55 -30.28
N MET A 88 -3.21 -6.83 -29.66
CA MET A 88 -2.00 -6.29 -30.28
C MET A 88 -0.92 -7.39 -30.40
N VAL A 89 -1.12 -8.29 -31.37
CA VAL A 89 -0.26 -9.46 -31.60
C VAL A 89 0.48 -9.36 -32.94
N GLY A 90 1.73 -9.84 -32.99
CA GLY A 90 2.56 -9.88 -34.19
C GLY A 90 3.39 -8.61 -34.46
N GLY A 91 4.33 -8.71 -35.41
CA GLY A 91 5.22 -7.60 -35.79
C GLY A 91 6.12 -7.14 -34.64
N ILE A 92 6.23 -5.82 -34.45
CA ILE A 92 7.07 -5.22 -33.39
C ILE A 92 6.60 -5.60 -31.98
N TRP A 93 5.32 -5.92 -31.80
CA TRP A 93 4.76 -6.31 -30.50
C TRP A 93 5.40 -7.58 -29.95
N SER A 94 5.78 -8.54 -30.80
CA SER A 94 6.46 -9.77 -30.37
C SER A 94 7.80 -9.53 -29.69
N ILE A 95 8.45 -8.39 -29.96
CA ILE A 95 9.72 -7.97 -29.34
C ILE A 95 9.45 -7.14 -28.07
N ILE A 96 8.33 -6.40 -28.04
CA ILE A 96 7.94 -5.53 -26.93
C ILE A 96 7.34 -6.33 -25.77
N HIS A 97 6.54 -7.37 -26.05
CA HIS A 97 5.85 -8.19 -25.04
C HIS A 97 6.78 -8.72 -23.91
N PRO A 98 7.98 -9.25 -24.19
CA PRO A 98 8.92 -9.63 -23.13
C PRO A 98 9.33 -8.46 -22.24
N GLY A 99 9.52 -7.26 -22.80
CA GLY A 99 9.84 -6.05 -22.02
C GLY A 99 8.67 -5.59 -21.16
N VAL A 100 7.44 -5.66 -21.69
CA VAL A 100 6.20 -5.39 -20.94
C VAL A 100 6.09 -6.33 -19.74
N PHE A 101 6.36 -7.62 -19.93
CA PHE A 101 6.35 -8.59 -18.83
C PHE A 101 7.34 -8.25 -17.71
N VAL A 102 8.56 -7.83 -18.05
CA VAL A 102 9.56 -7.41 -17.03
C VAL A 102 9.07 -6.18 -16.25
N MET A 103 8.45 -5.22 -16.95
CA MET A 103 7.87 -4.03 -16.32
C MET A 103 6.68 -4.38 -15.41
N GLU A 104 5.76 -5.24 -15.87
CA GLU A 104 4.64 -5.75 -15.08
C GLU A 104 5.11 -6.49 -13.82
N TYR A 105 6.15 -7.32 -13.97
CA TYR A 105 6.76 -8.02 -12.86
C TYR A 105 7.32 -7.03 -11.82
N GLY A 106 8.07 -6.02 -12.27
CA GLY A 106 8.58 -4.96 -11.40
C GLY A 106 7.47 -4.16 -10.71
N LEU A 107 6.38 -3.87 -11.41
CA LEU A 107 5.21 -3.20 -10.87
C LEU A 107 4.58 -4.02 -9.74
N LEU A 108 4.33 -5.32 -9.95
CA LEU A 108 3.73 -6.19 -8.94
C LEU A 108 4.61 -6.32 -7.70
N HIS A 109 5.91 -6.52 -7.86
CA HIS A 109 6.86 -6.57 -6.75
C HIS A 109 6.95 -5.24 -6.01
N GLY A 110 6.90 -4.12 -6.72
CA GLY A 110 6.83 -2.80 -6.11
C GLY A 110 5.58 -2.61 -5.25
N VAL A 111 4.42 -3.05 -5.74
CA VAL A 111 3.15 -2.99 -4.99
C VAL A 111 3.22 -3.88 -3.76
N GLN A 112 3.74 -5.11 -3.90
CA GLN A 112 3.93 -6.03 -2.79
C GLN A 112 4.79 -5.41 -1.68
N ALA A 113 5.99 -4.93 -2.01
CA ALA A 113 6.92 -4.35 -1.04
C ALA A 113 6.30 -3.17 -0.28
N ARG A 114 5.55 -2.30 -0.97
CA ARG A 114 4.86 -1.16 -0.32
C ARG A 114 3.70 -1.61 0.56
N ALA A 115 2.91 -2.58 0.11
CA ALA A 115 1.79 -3.12 0.89
C ALA A 115 2.27 -3.80 2.19
N GLU A 116 3.35 -4.57 2.12
CA GLU A 116 3.98 -5.23 3.27
C GLU A 116 4.58 -4.20 4.24
N ALA A 117 5.31 -3.19 3.75
CA ALA A 117 5.85 -2.13 4.60
C ALA A 117 4.73 -1.34 5.34
N MET A 118 3.60 -1.10 4.67
CA MET A 118 2.43 -0.47 5.30
C MET A 118 1.77 -1.38 6.34
N SER A 119 1.68 -2.68 6.10
CA SER A 119 1.08 -3.63 7.05
C SER A 119 1.97 -3.84 8.28
N GLU A 120 3.29 -3.89 8.12
CA GLU A 120 4.25 -3.93 9.22
C GLU A 120 4.18 -2.66 10.08
N SER A 121 4.10 -1.48 9.44
CA SER A 121 3.94 -0.21 10.12
C SER A 121 2.63 -0.15 10.92
N ALA A 122 1.52 -0.60 10.33
CA ALA A 122 0.22 -0.67 10.99
C ALA A 122 0.21 -1.68 12.15
N THR A 123 0.85 -2.84 11.97
CA THR A 123 0.98 -3.87 13.01
C THR A 123 1.83 -3.35 14.17
N SER A 124 2.99 -2.75 13.90
CA SER A 124 3.86 -2.17 14.94
C SER A 124 3.15 -1.08 15.74
N ALA A 125 2.36 -0.22 15.09
CA ALA A 125 1.53 0.78 15.75
C ALA A 125 0.43 0.14 16.61
N ALA A 126 -0.19 -0.95 16.15
CA ALA A 126 -1.19 -1.71 16.91
C ALA A 126 -0.61 -2.49 18.10
N PHE A 127 0.68 -2.89 18.05
CA PHE A 127 1.38 -3.58 19.14
C PHE A 127 2.01 -2.65 20.20
N HIS A 128 2.14 -1.34 19.92
CA HIS A 128 2.69 -0.34 20.86
C HIS A 128 1.73 0.40 21.84
N PRO A 129 0.41 0.14 21.95
CA PRO A 129 -0.43 0.91 22.87
C PRO A 129 -0.17 0.61 24.36
N PHE A 130 0.63 -0.40 24.72
CA PHE A 130 0.88 -0.78 26.12
C PHE A 130 2.22 -0.29 26.73
N ALA A 131 3.12 0.31 25.94
CA ALA A 131 4.47 0.66 26.43
C ALA A 131 4.56 1.99 27.20
N LYS A 132 3.46 2.74 27.37
CA LYS A 132 3.45 4.05 28.05
C LYS A 132 2.71 4.04 29.38
N MET A 133 3.00 3.08 30.26
CA MET A 133 2.61 3.17 31.68
C MET A 133 3.54 2.37 32.59
N SER A 134 4.82 2.71 32.66
CA SER A 134 5.65 2.32 33.81
C SER A 134 6.96 3.10 33.87
N ARG A 135 6.98 4.13 34.73
CA ARG A 135 8.00 4.36 35.77
C ARG A 135 8.08 5.83 36.16
N ARG A 136 7.44 6.18 37.28
CA ARG A 136 8.05 7.07 38.27
C ARG A 136 7.44 6.80 39.66
N LEU A 137 8.05 5.88 40.39
CA LEU A 137 8.02 5.87 41.86
C LEU A 137 9.49 5.94 42.31
N PRO A 138 9.93 7.02 42.98
CA PRO A 138 11.21 7.00 43.65
C PRO A 138 11.10 6.25 44.97
N SER A 139 11.96 5.24 45.12
CA SER A 139 12.27 4.52 46.35
C SER A 139 13.61 5.03 46.88
N GLU A 140 13.68 5.56 48.11
CA GLU A 140 14.84 5.54 49.04
C GLU A 140 14.27 5.88 50.45
N SER A 141 14.07 4.92 51.36
CA SER A 141 15.00 4.26 52.30
C SER A 141 15.41 5.09 53.54
N PHE A 142 14.72 4.78 54.65
CA PHE A 142 15.15 4.66 56.05
C PHE A 142 16.41 5.40 56.56
N ILE A 143 16.22 6.23 57.61
CA ILE A 143 17.16 6.37 58.73
C ILE A 143 16.41 6.15 60.05
N THR A 144 17.03 5.35 60.91
CA THR A 144 16.61 4.81 62.20
C THR A 144 16.72 5.81 63.36
N LYS A 145 15.80 5.74 64.34
CA LYS A 145 16.16 5.86 65.76
C LYS A 145 15.11 5.21 66.68
N ALA A 146 15.58 4.32 67.54
CA ALA A 146 14.83 3.55 68.51
C ALA A 146 14.51 4.32 69.81
N ARG A 147 13.38 3.98 70.45
CA ARG A 147 13.18 3.94 71.93
C ARG A 147 11.82 3.27 72.28
N PRO A 148 11.75 2.25 73.14
CA PRO A 148 10.50 1.75 73.74
C PRO A 148 10.39 2.17 75.23
N PRO A 149 9.40 1.71 76.02
CA PRO A 149 7.99 2.10 76.03
C PRO A 149 7.57 2.71 77.40
N GLN A 150 6.61 3.63 77.46
CA GLN A 150 5.94 3.99 78.73
C GLN A 150 4.46 4.38 78.52
N GLY A 151 3.58 3.76 79.32
CA GLY A 151 2.30 4.34 79.71
C GLY A 151 1.09 4.00 78.83
N TRP A 152 0.53 2.79 78.97
CA TRP A 152 -0.89 2.57 78.70
C TRP A 152 -1.65 2.89 80.00
N SER A 153 -2.46 3.95 79.97
CA SER A 153 -3.46 4.24 81.01
C SER A 153 -4.85 4.40 80.38
N ALA A 154 -5.71 3.47 80.80
CA ALA A 154 -7.18 3.40 80.84
C ALA A 154 -8.07 4.57 80.40
N SER A 155 -9.19 4.21 79.76
CA SER A 155 -10.61 4.51 80.07
C SER A 155 -11.40 4.49 78.74
N SER A 156 -12.44 3.71 78.48
CA SER A 156 -13.72 3.42 79.17
C SER A 156 -14.59 4.66 79.38
N SER A 157 -15.41 4.98 78.39
CA SER A 157 -16.85 5.31 78.49
C SER A 157 -17.47 5.30 77.10
#